data_AF-A0A7G6S908-F1
#
_entry.id   AF-A0A7G6S908-F1
#
_cell.length_a   1.000
_cell.length_b   1.000
_cell.length_c   1.000
_cell.angle_alpha   90.00
_cell.angle_beta   90.00
_cell.angle_gamma   90.00
#
_symmetry.space_group_name_H-M   'P 1'
#
loop_
_entity.id
_entity.type
_entity.pdbx_description
1 polymer ?
#
loop_
_entity_poly.entity_id
_entity_poly.type
_entity_poly.pdbx_seq_one_letter_code
_entity_poly.pdbx_strand_id
1 'polypeptide(L)'
;MTDGSGGMEKSRTHFSRQIIEDSGSLSGAVFGSIPDKVWYRSLQEKNFTFFHSILAEIERDLTEYEHYQIVADAVDGYNPIHDLAAAMGTALQKRLINRKKRAELYFSAAVPGVLGERHAEFWLDDEAKARKNRAVQNYTPLAEEARRILDQDKTALDRETIIHQVFDWSFPHCPQWETIGRDRVAAGVYPSCLTFRDHLQPVVLDLLGSP
;
A
#
# COMPACT_ATOMS: atom_id res chain seq x y z
N MET A 1 -5.70 0.60 3.47
CA MET A 1 -6.04 2.04 3.44
C MET A 1 -7.40 2.31 2.81
N THR A 2 -7.70 1.74 1.64
CA THR A 2 -8.97 1.95 0.94
C THR A 2 -9.95 0.79 1.18
N ASP A 3 -11.19 0.91 0.73
CA ASP A 3 -12.16 -0.20 0.72
C ASP A 3 -11.94 -1.23 -0.39
N GLY A 4 -10.97 -0.96 -1.28
CA GLY A 4 -10.62 -1.78 -2.43
C GLY A 4 -11.73 -1.87 -3.47
N SER A 5 -12.72 -0.98 -3.50
CA SER A 5 -13.87 -1.12 -4.40
C SER A 5 -13.53 -1.08 -5.89
N GLY A 6 -12.38 -0.50 -6.27
CA GLY A 6 -11.90 -0.39 -7.64
C GLY A 6 -12.93 0.21 -8.59
N GLY A 7 -12.85 -0.18 -9.86
CA GLY A 7 -13.84 0.23 -10.87
C GLY A 7 -15.22 -0.41 -10.73
N MET A 8 -15.36 -1.43 -9.87
CA MET A 8 -16.62 -2.17 -9.68
C MET A 8 -17.49 -1.59 -8.56
N GLU A 9 -17.00 -0.57 -7.84
CA GLU A 9 -17.68 0.12 -6.72
C GLU A 9 -18.21 -0.83 -5.61
N LYS A 10 -17.63 -2.03 -5.48
CA LYS A 10 -18.00 -3.01 -4.45
C LYS A 10 -16.84 -3.20 -3.48
N SER A 11 -17.04 -2.76 -2.23
CA SER A 11 -16.05 -2.94 -1.17
C SER A 11 -15.63 -4.41 -1.04
N ARG A 12 -14.31 -4.61 -0.94
CA ARG A 12 -13.67 -5.91 -0.68
C ARG A 12 -13.18 -6.04 0.77
N THR A 13 -13.48 -5.04 1.61
CA THR A 13 -12.97 -4.93 2.98
C THR A 13 -13.28 -6.15 3.85
N HIS A 14 -14.42 -6.83 3.64
CA HIS A 14 -14.78 -8.02 4.42
C HIS A 14 -13.78 -9.17 4.25
N PHE A 15 -13.24 -9.39 3.04
CA PHE A 15 -12.19 -10.39 2.82
C PHE A 15 -10.93 -10.05 3.60
N SER A 16 -10.47 -8.80 3.51
CA SER A 16 -9.30 -8.33 4.24
C SER A 16 -9.50 -8.35 5.76
N ARG A 17 -10.71 -8.05 6.24
CA ARG A 17 -11.05 -8.06 7.68
C ARG A 17 -10.92 -9.47 8.25
N GLN A 18 -11.49 -10.46 7.55
CA GLN A 18 -11.39 -11.86 7.95
C GLN A 18 -9.92 -12.30 8.06
N ILE A 19 -9.06 -11.92 7.10
CA ILE A 19 -7.63 -12.26 7.15
C ILE A 19 -6.94 -11.65 8.37
N ILE A 20 -7.25 -10.38 8.69
CA ILE A 20 -6.68 -9.67 9.85
C ILE A 20 -7.13 -10.35 11.16
N GLU A 21 -8.39 -10.71 11.28
CA GLU A 21 -8.95 -11.35 12.47
C GLU A 21 -8.39 -12.78 12.64
N ASP A 22 -8.30 -13.55 11.55
CA ASP A 22 -7.74 -14.90 11.53
C ASP A 22 -6.23 -14.93 11.83
N SER A 23 -5.52 -13.80 11.65
CA SER A 23 -4.11 -13.65 12.05
C SER A 23 -3.94 -13.14 13.48
N GLY A 24 -5.04 -12.99 14.25
CA GLY A 24 -5.01 -12.44 15.61
C GLY A 24 -4.65 -10.96 15.66
N SER A 25 -4.77 -10.25 14.53
CA SER A 25 -4.43 -8.83 14.39
C SER A 25 -5.69 -7.96 14.50
N LEU A 26 -5.49 -6.65 14.61
CA LEU A 26 -6.56 -5.66 14.72
C LEU A 26 -6.51 -4.67 13.55
N SER A 27 -7.68 -4.26 13.08
CA SER A 27 -7.82 -3.18 12.10
C SER A 27 -7.82 -1.82 12.81
N GLY A 28 -7.02 -0.86 12.33
CA GLY A 28 -7.11 0.54 12.73
C GLY A 28 -8.33 1.26 12.13
N ALA A 29 -8.60 2.48 12.57
CA ALA A 29 -9.75 3.31 12.19
C ALA A 29 -9.82 3.63 10.68
N VAL A 30 -8.66 3.75 10.01
CA VAL A 30 -8.59 3.99 8.55
C VAL A 30 -8.90 2.74 7.73
N PHE A 31 -8.96 1.54 8.33
CA PHE A 31 -9.11 0.29 7.58
C PHE A 31 -10.43 0.21 6.80
N GLY A 32 -10.35 0.38 5.48
CA GLY A 32 -11.48 0.19 4.57
C GLY A 32 -12.62 1.19 4.74
N SER A 33 -12.42 2.27 5.50
CA SER A 33 -13.46 3.25 5.81
C SER A 33 -13.74 4.22 4.66
N ILE A 34 -12.82 4.31 3.69
CA ILE A 34 -12.88 5.28 2.60
C ILE A 34 -12.84 4.57 1.24
N PRO A 35 -13.83 4.81 0.35
CA PRO A 35 -13.86 4.23 -0.98
C PRO A 35 -12.68 4.61 -1.87
N ASP A 36 -12.22 3.68 -2.72
CA ASP A 36 -11.16 3.94 -3.71
C ASP A 36 -11.38 5.26 -4.45
N LYS A 37 -12.59 5.52 -4.97
CA LYS A 37 -12.89 6.75 -5.71
C LYS A 37 -12.59 8.05 -4.95
N VAL A 38 -12.70 8.05 -3.62
CA VAL A 38 -12.38 9.22 -2.80
C VAL A 38 -10.86 9.42 -2.76
N TRP A 39 -10.07 8.35 -2.61
CA TRP A 39 -8.61 8.43 -2.69
C TRP A 39 -8.12 8.95 -4.03
N TYR A 40 -8.66 8.40 -5.13
CA TYR A 40 -8.30 8.83 -6.48
C TYR A 40 -8.69 10.29 -6.72
N ARG A 41 -9.89 10.71 -6.28
CA ARG A 41 -10.32 12.12 -6.37
C ARG A 41 -9.41 13.03 -5.54
N SER A 42 -9.07 12.64 -4.32
CA SER A 42 -8.18 13.42 -3.45
C SER A 42 -6.79 13.59 -4.07
N LEU A 43 -6.27 12.57 -4.76
CA LEU A 43 -5.02 12.68 -5.54
C LEU A 43 -5.19 13.62 -6.73
N GLN A 44 -6.30 13.50 -7.48
CA GLN A 44 -6.59 14.39 -8.62
C GLN A 44 -6.64 15.86 -8.21
N GLU A 45 -7.31 16.14 -7.09
CA GLU A 45 -7.51 17.47 -6.52
C GLU A 45 -6.31 17.96 -5.70
N LYS A 46 -5.29 17.12 -5.47
CA LYS A 46 -4.18 17.39 -4.54
C LYS A 46 -4.68 17.86 -3.17
N ASN A 47 -5.65 17.13 -2.62
CA ASN A 47 -6.29 17.46 -1.35
C ASN A 47 -5.35 17.14 -0.17
N PHE A 48 -4.39 18.03 0.11
CA PHE A 48 -3.39 17.87 1.17
C PHE A 48 -4.04 17.66 2.56
N THR A 49 -5.11 18.40 2.85
CA THR A 49 -5.86 18.27 4.11
C THR A 49 -6.38 16.85 4.33
N PHE A 50 -6.90 16.21 3.28
CA PHE A 50 -7.36 14.82 3.35
C PHE A 50 -6.22 13.88 3.74
N PHE A 51 -5.07 13.93 3.07
CA PHE A 51 -3.96 13.01 3.37
C PHE A 51 -3.38 13.24 4.76
N HIS A 52 -3.25 14.50 5.19
CA HIS A 52 -2.84 14.81 6.57
C HIS A 52 -3.84 14.34 7.62
N SER A 53 -5.16 14.39 7.34
CA SER A 53 -6.17 13.91 8.28
C SER A 53 -6.12 12.39 8.44
N ILE A 54 -5.87 11.66 7.35
CA ILE A 54 -5.65 10.20 7.39
C ILE A 54 -4.44 9.88 8.26
N LEU A 55 -3.31 10.56 8.03
CA LEU A 55 -2.09 10.30 8.79
C LEU A 55 -2.29 10.59 10.29
N ALA A 56 -3.02 11.67 10.61
CA ALA A 56 -3.39 11.98 12.00
C ALA A 56 -4.35 10.96 12.61
N GLU A 57 -5.21 10.31 11.82
CA GLU A 57 -6.08 9.22 12.28
C GLU A 57 -5.28 7.95 12.58
N ILE A 58 -4.37 7.55 11.68
CA ILE A 58 -3.44 6.44 11.92
C ILE A 58 -2.63 6.68 13.20
N GLU A 59 -2.11 7.89 13.40
CA GLU A 59 -1.37 8.23 14.62
C GLU A 59 -2.21 8.13 15.90
N ARG A 60 -3.51 8.45 15.84
CA ARG A 60 -4.40 8.36 17.01
C ARG A 60 -4.69 6.91 17.40
N ASP A 61 -4.59 5.97 16.46
CA ASP A 61 -4.76 4.53 16.73
C ASP A 61 -3.54 3.90 17.39
N LEU A 62 -2.38 4.56 17.34
CA LEU A 62 -1.16 4.02 17.93
C LEU A 62 -1.22 4.08 19.45
N THR A 63 -1.18 2.91 20.08
CA THR A 63 -0.90 2.80 21.53
C THR A 63 0.46 3.42 21.84
N GLU A 64 0.59 4.01 23.03
CA GLU A 64 1.85 4.56 23.53
C GLU A 64 2.87 3.46 23.81
N TYR A 65 3.69 3.15 22.81
CA TYR A 65 4.86 2.29 22.90
C TYR A 65 6.15 3.12 22.73
N GLU A 66 7.28 2.54 23.13
CA GLU A 66 8.60 3.16 22.92
C GLU A 66 9.17 2.87 21.53
N HIS A 67 8.79 1.72 20.95
CA HIS A 67 9.30 1.24 19.69
C HIS A 67 8.16 0.80 18.76
N TYR A 68 8.25 1.22 17.50
CA TYR A 68 7.34 0.87 16.42
C TYR A 68 8.12 0.26 15.25
N GLN A 69 7.56 -0.81 14.69
CA GLN A 69 7.95 -1.33 13.39
C GLN A 69 6.79 -1.13 12.43
N ILE A 70 7.05 -0.44 11.33
CA ILE A 70 6.07 -0.09 10.31
C ILE A 70 6.39 -0.88 9.07
N VAL A 71 5.38 -1.54 8.50
CA VAL A 71 5.46 -2.17 7.18
C VAL A 71 4.45 -1.48 6.27
N ALA A 72 4.92 -0.98 5.13
CA ALA A 72 4.09 -0.38 4.09
C ALA A 72 4.29 -1.11 2.74
N ASP A 73 3.45 -0.82 1.76
CA ASP A 73 3.74 -1.23 0.38
C ASP A 73 5.00 -0.50 -0.10
N ALA A 74 5.83 -1.19 -0.88
CA ALA A 74 6.97 -0.58 -1.56
C ALA A 74 6.50 0.33 -2.70
N VAL A 75 7.32 1.31 -3.06
CA VAL A 75 7.17 2.02 -4.33
C VAL A 75 7.53 1.06 -5.44
N ASP A 76 6.51 0.54 -6.11
CA ASP A 76 6.62 -0.55 -7.07
C ASP A 76 6.04 -0.21 -8.44
N GLY A 77 5.36 0.94 -8.55
CA GLY A 77 4.78 1.42 -9.81
C GLY A 77 3.61 0.60 -10.30
N TYR A 78 3.08 -0.34 -9.50
CA TYR A 78 1.93 -1.19 -9.84
C TYR A 78 0.59 -0.47 -9.63
N ASN A 79 0.47 0.30 -8.55
CA ASN A 79 -0.76 1.01 -8.17
C ASN A 79 -0.41 2.34 -7.46
N PRO A 80 -1.02 3.48 -7.82
CA PRO A 80 -0.71 4.76 -7.17
C PRO A 80 -1.00 4.76 -5.66
N ILE A 81 -1.92 3.91 -5.20
CA ILE A 81 -2.24 3.76 -3.78
C ILE A 81 -1.13 3.01 -3.01
N HIS A 82 -0.43 2.06 -3.65
CA HIS A 82 0.72 1.37 -3.04
C HIS A 82 1.87 2.36 -2.87
N ASP A 83 2.20 3.10 -3.93
CA ASP A 83 3.22 4.14 -3.87
C ASP A 83 2.86 5.21 -2.81
N LEU A 84 1.59 5.62 -2.71
CA LEU A 84 1.12 6.52 -1.65
C LEU A 84 1.26 5.90 -0.24
N ALA A 85 1.02 4.60 -0.08
CA ALA A 85 1.20 3.90 1.20
C ALA A 85 2.67 3.94 1.65
N ALA A 86 3.61 3.77 0.72
CA ALA A 86 5.05 3.93 0.99
C ALA A 86 5.38 5.34 1.53
N ALA A 87 4.84 6.37 0.88
CA ALA A 87 5.01 7.77 1.29
C ALA A 87 4.39 8.04 2.67
N MET A 88 3.19 7.52 2.95
CA MET A 88 2.55 7.69 4.26
C MET A 88 3.27 6.92 5.37
N GLY A 89 3.82 5.73 5.11
CA GLY A 89 4.69 5.02 6.05
C GLY A 89 5.94 5.84 6.39
N THR A 90 6.55 6.47 5.38
CA THR A 90 7.71 7.37 5.56
C THR A 90 7.34 8.60 6.37
N ALA A 91 6.19 9.23 6.09
CA ALA A 91 5.70 10.38 6.84
C ALA A 91 5.39 10.02 8.31
N LEU A 92 4.75 8.87 8.55
CA LEU A 92 4.46 8.36 9.90
C LEU A 92 5.75 8.13 10.69
N GLN A 93 6.74 7.46 10.08
CA GLN A 93 8.03 7.21 10.71
C GLN A 93 8.70 8.52 11.13
N LYS A 94 8.77 9.51 10.22
CA LYS A 94 9.32 10.84 10.52
C LYS A 94 8.61 11.50 11.70
N ARG A 95 7.28 11.45 11.74
CA ARG A 95 6.48 12.04 12.83
C ARG A 95 6.72 11.36 14.17
N LEU A 96 6.85 10.03 14.20
CA LEU A 96 7.19 9.28 15.40
C LEU A 96 8.60 9.60 15.91
N ILE A 97 9.58 9.69 15.02
CA ILE A 97 10.97 10.09 15.36
C ILE A 97 10.99 11.52 15.92
N ASN A 98 10.25 12.46 15.33
CA ASN A 98 10.14 13.83 15.84
C ASN A 98 9.52 13.90 17.24
N ARG A 99 8.67 12.92 17.61
CA ARG A 99 8.14 12.72 18.96
C ARG A 99 9.08 11.90 19.87
N LYS A 100 10.33 11.69 19.45
CA LYS A 100 11.36 10.94 20.18
C LYS A 100 11.01 9.47 20.43
N LYS A 101 10.20 8.86 19.55
CA LYS A 101 9.92 7.42 19.55
C LYS A 101 10.91 6.71 18.61
N ARG A 102 11.23 5.44 18.88
CA ARG A 102 12.03 4.62 17.95
C ARG A 102 11.09 4.04 16.89
N ALA A 103 11.25 4.41 15.63
CA ALA A 103 10.43 3.90 14.53
C ALA A 103 11.28 3.34 13.39
N GLU A 104 11.11 2.06 13.10
CA GLU A 104 11.69 1.37 11.94
C GLU A 104 10.64 1.25 10.84
N LEU A 105 11.02 1.52 9.61
CA LEU A 105 10.15 1.41 8.44
C LEU A 105 10.73 0.40 7.46
N TYR A 106 9.88 -0.52 7.04
CA TYR A 106 10.18 -1.50 6.03
C TYR A 106 9.05 -1.56 4.99
N PHE A 107 9.34 -2.24 3.89
CA PHE A 107 8.42 -2.33 2.77
C PHE A 107 8.21 -3.77 2.31
N SER A 108 7.01 -4.04 1.79
CA SER A 108 6.65 -5.27 1.08
C SER A 108 6.29 -4.94 -0.37
N ALA A 109 6.82 -5.68 -1.32
CA ALA A 109 6.60 -5.43 -2.74
C ALA A 109 5.42 -6.26 -3.26
N ALA A 110 4.50 -5.65 -4.02
CA ALA A 110 3.39 -6.39 -4.64
C ALA A 110 3.80 -7.09 -5.96
N VAL A 111 4.92 -6.67 -6.55
CA VAL A 111 5.45 -7.21 -7.81
C VAL A 111 6.93 -7.61 -7.66
N PRO A 112 7.43 -8.57 -8.45
CA PRO A 112 8.84 -8.95 -8.41
C PRO A 112 9.74 -7.85 -8.98
N GLY A 113 11.02 -7.85 -8.59
CA GLY A 113 12.04 -6.96 -9.16
C GLY A 113 12.02 -5.52 -8.65
N VAL A 114 11.25 -5.23 -7.60
CA VAL A 114 11.24 -3.92 -6.94
C VAL A 114 12.61 -3.61 -6.34
N LEU A 115 13.08 -2.38 -6.55
CA LEU A 115 14.34 -1.91 -6.00
C LEU A 115 14.26 -1.77 -4.48
N GLY A 116 15.28 -2.29 -3.79
CA GLY A 116 15.44 -2.18 -2.35
C GLY A 116 16.47 -3.18 -1.83
N GLU A 117 17.00 -2.92 -0.64
CA GLU A 117 17.88 -3.85 0.05
C GLU A 117 17.03 -4.85 0.83
N ARG A 118 17.27 -6.15 0.62
CA ARG A 118 16.57 -7.19 1.38
C ARG A 118 16.92 -7.09 2.86
N HIS A 119 15.93 -6.80 3.70
CA HIS A 119 16.11 -6.78 5.15
C HIS A 119 15.99 -8.18 5.74
N ALA A 120 14.90 -8.87 5.39
CA ALA A 120 14.58 -10.19 5.92
C ALA A 120 13.78 -11.01 4.90
N GLU A 121 13.96 -12.32 4.99
CA GLU A 121 13.14 -13.31 4.30
C GLU A 121 12.61 -14.26 5.37
N PHE A 122 11.29 -14.41 5.42
CA PHE A 122 10.61 -15.28 6.37
C PHE A 122 10.13 -16.51 5.63
N TRP A 123 10.67 -17.67 5.98
CA TRP A 123 10.11 -18.95 5.57
C TRP A 123 8.93 -19.27 6.48
N LEU A 124 7.77 -19.47 5.87
CA LEU A 124 6.56 -19.74 6.62
C LEU A 124 6.58 -21.19 7.10
N ASP A 125 6.32 -21.39 8.40
CA ASP A 125 6.02 -22.72 8.91
C ASP A 125 4.71 -23.26 8.34
N ASP A 126 4.43 -24.55 8.58
CA ASP A 126 3.25 -25.21 8.02
C ASP A 126 1.94 -24.53 8.44
N GLU A 127 1.86 -23.97 9.64
CA GLU A 127 0.67 -23.31 10.14
C GLU A 127 0.45 -21.95 9.45
N ALA A 128 1.49 -21.12 9.37
CA ALA A 128 1.47 -19.84 8.69
C ALA A 128 1.21 -20.01 7.19
N LYS A 129 1.84 -21.00 6.56
CA LYS A 129 1.60 -21.37 5.16
C LYS A 129 0.15 -21.83 4.96
N ALA A 130 -0.41 -22.63 5.85
CA ALA A 130 -1.81 -23.06 5.76
C ALA A 130 -2.79 -21.87 5.90
N ARG A 131 -2.53 -20.94 6.82
CA ARG A 131 -3.32 -19.69 6.96
C ARG A 131 -3.23 -18.83 5.70
N LYS A 132 -2.04 -18.60 5.15
CA LYS A 132 -1.83 -17.82 3.92
C LYS A 132 -2.52 -18.46 2.72
N ASN A 133 -2.39 -19.78 2.53
CA ASN A 133 -3.08 -20.49 1.46
C ASN A 133 -4.60 -20.38 1.58
N ARG A 134 -5.16 -20.52 2.79
CA ARG A 134 -6.59 -20.34 3.03
C ARG A 134 -7.05 -18.92 2.72
N ALA A 135 -6.30 -17.91 3.15
CA ALA A 135 -6.57 -16.50 2.87
C ALA A 135 -6.63 -16.24 1.35
N VAL A 136 -5.64 -16.74 0.61
CA VAL A 136 -5.57 -16.62 -0.86
C VAL A 136 -6.77 -17.32 -1.54
N GLN A 137 -7.14 -18.53 -1.10
CA GLN A 137 -8.27 -19.27 -1.65
C GLN A 137 -9.61 -18.58 -1.38
N ASN A 138 -9.77 -17.97 -0.21
CA ASN A 138 -11.02 -17.31 0.20
C ASN A 138 -11.17 -15.90 -0.38
N TYR A 139 -10.08 -15.24 -0.80
CA TYR A 139 -10.13 -13.91 -1.42
C TYR A 139 -10.55 -14.02 -2.90
N THR A 140 -11.80 -14.39 -3.14
CA THR A 140 -12.30 -14.71 -4.48
C THR A 140 -12.12 -13.59 -5.52
N PRO A 141 -12.19 -12.28 -5.20
CA PRO A 141 -11.92 -11.22 -6.18
C PRO A 141 -10.47 -11.16 -6.70
N LEU A 142 -9.52 -11.87 -6.07
CA LEU A 142 -8.10 -11.92 -6.45
C LEU A 142 -7.66 -13.32 -6.90
N ALA A 143 -8.61 -14.24 -7.13
CA ALA A 143 -8.32 -15.63 -7.42
C ALA A 143 -7.47 -15.81 -8.69
N GLU A 144 -7.72 -14.99 -9.72
CA GLU A 144 -7.00 -15.09 -10.99
C GLU A 144 -5.58 -14.50 -10.87
N GLU A 145 -5.40 -13.38 -10.17
CA GLU A 145 -4.08 -12.83 -9.85
C GLU A 145 -3.24 -13.84 -9.05
N ALA A 146 -3.84 -14.44 -8.01
CA ALA A 146 -3.18 -15.46 -7.20
C ALA A 146 -2.78 -16.69 -8.03
N ARG A 147 -3.66 -17.15 -8.93
CA ARG A 147 -3.37 -18.26 -9.84
C ARG A 147 -2.17 -17.95 -10.73
N ARG A 148 -2.12 -16.76 -11.33
CA ARG A 148 -0.99 -16.36 -12.20
C ARG A 148 0.33 -16.32 -11.45
N ILE A 149 0.33 -15.84 -10.19
CA ILE A 149 1.54 -15.82 -9.34
C ILE A 149 2.01 -17.26 -9.08
N LEU A 150 1.10 -18.17 -8.71
CA LEU A 150 1.43 -19.57 -8.42
C LEU A 150 1.84 -20.37 -9.67
N ASP A 151 1.30 -20.04 -10.84
CA ASP A 151 1.70 -20.63 -12.11
C ASP A 151 3.14 -20.24 -12.49
N GLN A 152 3.58 -19.03 -12.11
CA GLN A 152 4.96 -18.54 -12.32
C GLN A 152 5.93 -19.08 -11.27
N ASP A 153 5.52 -19.10 -10.00
CA ASP A 153 6.31 -19.63 -8.89
C ASP A 153 5.39 -20.35 -7.89
N LYS A 154 5.44 -21.69 -7.91
CA LYS A 154 4.67 -22.54 -7.00
C LYS A 154 5.01 -22.34 -5.51
N THR A 155 6.16 -21.74 -5.22
CA THR A 155 6.65 -21.45 -3.88
C THR A 155 6.41 -20.01 -3.45
N ALA A 156 5.72 -19.19 -4.27
CA ALA A 156 5.47 -17.78 -3.99
C ALA A 156 4.74 -17.53 -2.66
N LEU A 157 3.99 -18.53 -2.16
CA LEU A 157 3.29 -18.43 -0.88
C LEU A 157 4.09 -19.00 0.30
N ASP A 158 5.27 -19.58 0.08
CA ASP A 158 6.06 -20.24 1.14
C ASP A 158 6.96 -19.27 1.89
N ARG A 159 7.15 -18.07 1.35
CA ARG A 159 8.01 -17.04 1.92
C ARG A 159 7.37 -15.66 1.89
N GLU A 160 7.85 -14.80 2.78
CA GLU A 160 7.61 -13.35 2.75
C GLU A 160 8.94 -12.61 2.73
N THR A 161 9.02 -11.52 1.97
CA THR A 161 10.22 -10.68 1.92
C THR A 161 9.88 -9.29 2.41
N ILE A 162 10.74 -8.77 3.27
CA ILE A 162 10.69 -7.38 3.74
C ILE A 162 11.99 -6.69 3.30
N ILE A 163 11.85 -5.48 2.76
CA ILE A 163 12.97 -4.70 2.20
C ILE A 163 13.10 -3.34 2.91
N HIS A 164 14.31 -2.81 2.87
CA HIS A 164 14.57 -1.37 2.99
C HIS A 164 14.50 -0.74 1.62
N GLN A 165 13.76 0.36 1.49
CA GLN A 165 13.66 1.11 0.25
C GLN A 165 13.89 2.59 0.51
N VAL A 166 14.80 3.19 -0.27
CA VAL A 166 14.95 4.63 -0.37
C VAL A 166 14.48 5.03 -1.76
N PHE A 167 13.49 5.92 -1.81
CA PHE A 167 12.92 6.41 -3.06
C PHE A 167 13.03 7.92 -3.12
N ASP A 168 13.61 8.44 -4.20
CA ASP A 168 13.69 9.87 -4.45
C ASP A 168 12.40 10.35 -5.15
N TRP A 169 11.49 10.89 -4.35
CA TRP A 169 10.22 11.46 -4.79
C TRP A 169 10.36 12.76 -5.58
N SER A 170 11.52 13.42 -5.55
CA SER A 170 11.76 14.67 -6.30
C SER A 170 12.06 14.40 -7.77
N PHE A 171 12.60 13.22 -8.09
CA PHE A 171 12.93 12.86 -9.45
C PHE A 171 11.66 12.47 -10.24
N PRO A 172 11.52 12.89 -11.51
CA PRO A 172 10.39 12.46 -12.33
C PRO A 172 10.41 10.95 -12.59
N HIS A 173 9.30 10.28 -12.30
CA HIS A 173 9.10 8.86 -12.60
C HIS A 173 7.90 8.67 -13.53
N CYS A 174 7.92 7.56 -14.28
CA CYS A 174 6.81 7.13 -15.14
C CYS A 174 6.40 5.71 -14.72
N PRO A 175 5.60 5.56 -13.65
CA PRO A 175 5.21 4.26 -13.13
C PRO A 175 4.27 3.52 -14.09
N GLN A 176 4.25 2.18 -14.00
CA GLN A 176 3.44 1.36 -14.89
C GLN A 176 1.94 1.67 -14.78
N TRP A 177 1.46 1.97 -13.57
CA TRP A 177 0.06 2.38 -13.37
C TRP A 177 -0.32 3.65 -14.14
N GLU A 178 0.62 4.55 -14.43
CA GLU A 178 0.36 5.76 -15.21
C GLU A 178 0.20 5.42 -16.70
N THR A 179 1.02 4.51 -17.21
CA THR A 179 0.89 3.99 -18.58
C THR A 179 -0.45 3.27 -18.76
N ILE A 180 -0.82 2.38 -17.84
CA ILE A 180 -2.12 1.69 -17.85
C ILE A 180 -3.27 2.70 -17.75
N GLY A 181 -3.12 3.74 -16.93
CA GLY A 181 -4.09 4.82 -16.82
C GLY A 181 -4.33 5.53 -18.14
N ARG A 182 -3.27 5.86 -18.89
CA ARG A 182 -3.36 6.49 -20.22
C ARG A 182 -4.08 5.59 -21.21
N ASP A 183 -3.76 4.29 -21.23
CA ASP A 183 -4.42 3.33 -22.12
C ASP A 183 -5.92 3.23 -21.82
N ARG A 184 -6.31 3.27 -20.54
CA ARG A 184 -7.72 3.27 -20.12
C ARG A 184 -8.46 4.55 -20.50
N VAL A 185 -7.80 5.70 -20.47
CA VAL A 185 -8.39 6.96 -20.98
C VAL A 185 -8.58 6.90 -22.48
N ALA A 186 -7.58 6.42 -23.22
CA ALA A 186 -7.68 6.23 -24.67
C ALA A 186 -8.80 5.25 -25.06
N ALA A 187 -9.05 4.24 -24.23
CA ALA A 187 -10.16 3.30 -24.37
C ALA A 187 -11.53 3.83 -23.88
N GLY A 188 -11.60 5.06 -23.36
CA GLY A 188 -12.84 5.69 -22.88
C GLY A 188 -13.34 5.15 -21.52
N VAL A 189 -12.52 4.40 -20.79
CA VAL A 189 -12.87 3.85 -19.47
C VAL A 189 -12.90 4.94 -18.40
N TYR A 190 -11.98 5.92 -18.49
CA TYR A 190 -11.88 7.03 -17.56
C TYR A 190 -11.76 8.37 -18.30
N PRO A 191 -12.25 9.48 -17.71
CA PRO A 191 -12.18 10.80 -18.33
C PRO A 191 -10.77 11.41 -18.30
N SER A 192 -9.92 11.00 -17.36
CA SER A 192 -8.57 11.52 -17.20
C SER A 192 -7.65 10.49 -16.53
N CYS A 193 -6.35 10.67 -16.76
CA CYS A 193 -5.31 9.80 -16.20
C CYS A 193 -4.69 10.48 -14.98
N LEU A 194 -4.57 9.73 -13.88
CA LEU A 194 -3.71 10.13 -12.77
C LEU A 194 -2.25 9.99 -13.22
N THR A 195 -1.41 10.94 -12.84
CA THR A 195 0.01 10.99 -13.20
C THR A 195 0.86 11.16 -11.96
N PHE A 196 2.06 10.59 -11.98
CA PHE A 196 3.03 10.73 -10.92
C PHE A 196 3.32 12.22 -10.69
N ARG A 197 3.68 12.94 -11.76
CA ARG A 197 4.10 14.35 -11.68
C ARG A 197 3.02 15.30 -11.19
N ASP A 198 1.79 15.20 -11.71
CA ASP A 198 0.78 16.26 -11.50
C ASP A 198 -0.14 15.97 -10.31
N HIS A 199 -0.15 14.72 -9.84
CA HIS A 199 -1.12 14.25 -8.85
C HIS A 199 -0.47 13.58 -7.63
N LEU A 200 0.41 12.58 -7.82
CA LEU A 200 1.01 11.86 -6.70
C LEU A 200 2.17 12.64 -6.05
N GLN A 201 3.14 13.07 -6.85
CA GLN A 201 4.37 13.71 -6.41
C GLN A 201 4.10 14.95 -5.53
N PRO A 202 3.19 15.89 -5.87
CA PRO A 202 2.94 17.06 -5.02
C PRO A 202 2.39 16.67 -3.64
N VAL A 203 1.52 15.66 -3.58
CA VAL A 203 0.95 15.15 -2.32
C VAL A 203 2.05 14.50 -1.48
N VAL A 204 2.94 13.73 -2.10
CA VAL A 204 4.02 13.06 -1.37
C VAL A 204 5.04 14.06 -0.84
N LEU A 205 5.46 15.04 -1.65
CA LEU A 205 6.41 16.07 -1.21
C LEU A 205 5.85 16.87 -0.01
N ASP A 206 4.58 17.26 -0.08
CA ASP A 206 3.84 17.90 1.02
C ASP A 206 3.82 17.04 2.29
N LEU A 207 3.43 15.76 2.19
CA LEU A 207 3.43 14.82 3.31
C LEU A 207 4.82 14.65 3.96
N LEU A 208 5.88 14.66 3.16
CA LEU A 208 7.25 14.44 3.61
C LEU A 208 7.94 15.70 4.13
N GLY A 209 7.31 16.87 3.98
CA GLY A 209 7.89 18.17 4.31
C GLY A 209 9.11 18.52 3.44
N SER A 210 9.13 18.01 2.20
CA SER A 210 10.20 18.26 1.23
C SER A 210 9.72 19.29 0.21
N PRO A 211 10.51 20.34 -0.09
CA PRO A 211 10.16 21.32 -1.11
C PRO A 211 10.14 20.72 -2.53
#